data_AF-A0AAW6WPX0-F1
#
_entry.id   AF-A0AAW6WPX0-F1
#
_cell.length_a   1.000
_cell.length_b   1.000
_cell.length_c   1.000
_cell.angle_alpha   90.00
_cell.angle_beta   90.00
_cell.angle_gamma   90.00
#
_symmetry.space_group_name_H-M   'P 1'
#
loop_
_entity.id
_entity.type
_entity.pdbx_description
1 polymer ?
#
loop_
_entity_poly.entity_id
_entity_poly.type
_entity_poly.pdbx_seq_one_letter_code
_entity_poly.pdbx_strand_id
1 'polypeptide(L)'
;MNIKSLLLGSAAAIAAASAAHAADAIVAAEPEPLEYVRICDGYGTGYFYIPGTETCLKVGGKVRTEGEWYDAYNPRSRVGTLWHERVELNVDTATDTEYGPLKTNTIFRWEWNDGGATSSKLLFANISLGGFTVGKLDSQYNLYVGYAGDVINDDVIYDGPYELNQLTYKYEPDNGFSAVISLEDSNSTSDGEASYGAGWWTDDKSNHYAPDVVAGLGYKAGNWGIKIVGGYDSIVEEGAIKARLDAKFGGVEAFLMGGWNTDGDKLNKYAGTNQDISACTTSSGTNAAKCGWGDWALWGGVGVPVNDKLKWNLQLAYTESKMFEATTNLKIYPVKDFLVEPELTYVHYDYIKDDTVAGILRFERNF
;
A
#
# COMPACT_ATOMS: atom_id res chain seq x y z
N MET A 1 -5.78 9.11 76.80
CA MET A 1 -6.87 8.11 76.82
C MET A 1 -7.03 7.65 75.37
N ASN A 2 -6.81 6.41 74.91
CA ASN A 2 -6.48 5.10 75.50
C ASN A 2 -5.43 4.45 74.58
N ILE A 3 -4.21 4.20 75.08
CA ILE A 3 -3.64 2.89 75.48
C ILE A 3 -3.43 1.90 74.34
N LYS A 4 -2.14 1.80 73.97
CA LYS A 4 -1.45 0.68 73.31
C LYS A 4 -1.41 -0.53 74.25
N SER A 5 -1.31 -1.75 73.71
CA SER A 5 -0.18 -2.68 73.92
C SER A 5 -0.56 -4.17 73.93
N LEU A 6 0.41 -4.97 73.45
CA LEU A 6 0.77 -6.35 73.84
C LEU A 6 -0.17 -7.51 73.46
N LEU A 7 0.37 -8.45 72.69
CA LEU A 7 0.72 -9.78 73.23
C LEU A 7 1.83 -10.44 72.38
N LEU A 8 2.90 -10.79 73.08
CA LEU A 8 4.10 -11.52 72.68
C LEU A 8 3.97 -12.99 73.13
N GLY A 9 4.59 -13.90 72.37
CA GLY A 9 5.12 -15.18 72.83
C GLY A 9 4.15 -16.37 72.74
N SER A 10 4.58 -17.62 72.53
CA SER A 10 5.91 -18.23 72.44
C SER A 10 5.75 -19.72 72.10
N ALA A 11 6.85 -20.30 71.57
CA ALA A 11 7.23 -21.73 71.61
C ALA A 11 6.39 -22.74 70.78
N ALA A 12 6.93 -23.81 70.18
CA ALA A 12 8.19 -24.49 70.36
C ALA A 12 8.61 -25.21 69.06
N ALA A 13 9.92 -25.27 68.83
CA ALA A 13 10.55 -26.16 67.88
C ALA A 13 10.35 -27.63 68.30
N ILE A 14 9.95 -28.50 67.36
CA ILE A 14 10.10 -29.95 67.49
C ILE A 14 11.28 -30.37 66.62
N ALA A 15 12.19 -31.07 67.30
CA ALA A 15 13.47 -31.54 66.82
C ALA A 15 13.37 -32.56 65.68
N ALA A 16 14.43 -32.58 64.88
CA ALA A 16 14.70 -33.50 63.79
C ALA A 16 14.79 -34.98 64.21
N ALA A 17 14.39 -35.87 63.32
CA ALA A 17 15.08 -37.13 63.08
C ALA A 17 14.81 -37.63 61.65
N SER A 18 15.89 -37.82 60.91
CA SER A 18 15.96 -38.40 59.58
C SER A 18 15.47 -39.84 59.55
N ALA A 19 14.51 -40.16 58.68
CA ALA A 19 14.37 -41.47 58.09
C ALA A 19 14.65 -41.34 56.59
N ALA A 20 15.76 -41.92 56.16
CA ALA A 20 16.11 -42.03 54.75
C ALA A 20 14.99 -42.76 54.00
N HIS A 21 14.40 -42.08 53.02
CA HIS A 21 13.76 -42.73 51.89
C HIS A 21 14.40 -42.21 50.63
N ALA A 22 15.18 -43.09 50.00
CA ALA A 22 15.47 -43.00 48.59
C ALA A 22 14.14 -43.09 47.83
N ALA A 23 13.81 -42.02 47.14
CA ALA A 23 13.11 -42.05 45.86
C ALA A 23 13.63 -40.80 45.14
N ASP A 24 14.14 -40.98 43.92
CA ASP A 24 14.57 -39.88 43.07
C ASP A 24 13.53 -38.78 43.09
N ALA A 25 13.85 -37.69 43.78
CA ALA A 25 13.20 -36.42 43.54
C ALA A 25 13.69 -36.01 42.15
N ILE A 26 12.96 -36.44 41.13
CA ILE A 26 12.87 -35.66 39.91
C ILE A 26 12.31 -34.34 40.38
N VAL A 27 13.21 -33.41 40.71
CA VAL A 27 12.93 -31.99 40.69
C VAL A 27 12.46 -31.78 39.26
N ALA A 28 11.14 -31.82 39.07
CA ALA A 28 10.55 -31.17 37.92
C ALA A 28 11.05 -29.74 38.06
N ALA A 29 12.05 -29.38 37.24
CA ALA A 29 12.35 -27.99 37.00
C ALA A 29 10.99 -27.36 36.75
N GLU A 30 10.56 -26.49 37.65
CA GLU A 30 9.42 -25.63 37.41
C GLU A 30 9.72 -25.05 36.02
N PRO A 31 8.92 -25.38 34.99
CA PRO A 31 9.26 -25.00 33.63
C PRO A 31 9.45 -23.50 33.70
N GLU A 32 10.69 -23.04 33.48
CA GLU A 32 10.96 -21.62 33.42
C GLU A 32 9.89 -21.08 32.47
N PRO A 33 9.14 -20.02 32.85
CA PRO A 33 8.13 -19.47 31.98
C PRO A 33 8.87 -19.13 30.70
N LEU A 34 8.71 -20.00 29.70
CA LEU A 34 9.47 -19.89 28.46
C LEU A 34 9.00 -18.57 27.88
N GLU A 35 9.87 -17.56 27.93
CA GLU A 35 9.67 -16.29 27.27
C GLU A 35 9.77 -16.56 25.76
N TYR A 36 8.74 -17.23 25.22
CA TYR A 36 8.72 -17.70 23.84
C TYR A 36 8.75 -16.53 22.85
N VAL A 37 8.43 -15.32 23.32
CA VAL A 37 8.37 -14.11 22.50
C VAL A 37 9.08 -13.00 23.24
N ARG A 38 10.35 -12.79 22.91
CA ARG A 38 11.13 -11.64 23.39
C ARG A 38 10.82 -10.46 22.49
N ILE A 39 10.57 -9.30 23.09
CA ILE A 39 10.31 -8.05 22.35
C ILE A 39 11.60 -7.64 21.61
N CYS A 40 11.45 -7.19 20.36
CA CYS A 40 12.54 -6.61 19.58
C CYS A 40 12.21 -5.15 19.24
N ASP A 41 12.55 -4.23 20.13
CA ASP A 41 12.21 -2.81 19.95
C ASP A 41 13.09 -2.09 18.90
N GLY A 42 14.22 -2.69 18.49
CA GLY A 42 15.20 -2.07 17.59
C GLY A 42 14.67 -1.73 16.19
N TYR A 43 13.62 -2.43 15.72
CA TYR A 43 13.01 -2.18 14.41
C TYR A 43 11.60 -1.58 14.50
N GLY A 44 11.16 -1.21 15.70
CA GLY A 44 9.90 -0.55 15.96
C GLY A 44 8.88 -1.43 16.69
N THR A 45 7.73 -0.84 16.99
CA THR A 45 6.67 -1.51 17.75
C THR A 45 6.08 -2.70 16.98
N GLY A 46 5.84 -3.79 17.70
CA GLY A 46 5.22 -5.02 17.17
C GLY A 46 6.22 -6.06 16.69
N TYR A 47 7.52 -5.78 16.72
CA TYR A 47 8.56 -6.77 16.43
C TYR A 47 8.87 -7.63 17.66
N PHE A 48 9.10 -8.92 17.41
CA PHE A 48 9.56 -9.89 18.40
C PHE A 48 10.63 -10.79 17.80
N TYR A 49 11.52 -11.32 18.62
CA TYR A 49 12.55 -12.24 18.16
C TYR A 49 11.94 -13.58 17.76
N ILE A 50 12.36 -14.11 16.62
CA ILE A 50 12.13 -15.51 16.26
C ILE A 50 12.93 -16.37 17.26
N PRO A 51 12.31 -17.37 17.91
CA PRO A 51 13.00 -18.20 18.89
C PRO A 51 14.27 -18.84 18.32
N GLY A 52 15.39 -18.71 19.06
CA GLY A 52 16.68 -19.27 18.67
C GLY A 52 17.47 -18.44 17.65
N THR A 53 17.03 -17.22 17.29
CA THR A 53 17.75 -16.34 16.36
C THR A 53 17.86 -14.90 16.91
N GLU A 54 18.64 -14.08 16.20
CA GLU A 54 18.70 -12.61 16.36
C GLU A 54 17.79 -11.89 15.36
N THR A 55 16.95 -12.64 14.63
CA THR A 55 16.01 -12.09 13.65
C THR A 55 14.72 -11.69 14.32
N CYS A 56 14.33 -10.45 14.09
CA CYS A 56 13.06 -9.91 14.52
C CYS A 56 12.00 -10.14 13.45
N LEU A 57 10.79 -10.48 13.89
CA LEU A 57 9.62 -10.74 13.09
C LEU A 57 8.50 -9.81 13.56
N LYS A 58 7.78 -9.23 12.61
CA LYS A 58 6.52 -8.54 12.85
C LYS A 58 5.43 -9.21 12.02
N VAL A 59 4.31 -9.50 12.66
CA VAL A 59 3.10 -9.99 12.02
C VAL A 59 2.03 -8.92 12.21
N GLY A 60 1.33 -8.62 11.14
CA GLY A 60 0.16 -7.75 11.17
C GLY A 60 -0.69 -8.00 9.95
N GLY A 61 -1.65 -7.12 9.71
CA GLY A 61 -2.45 -7.19 8.51
C GLY A 61 -3.76 -6.47 8.65
N LYS A 62 -4.71 -6.87 7.81
CA LYS A 62 -6.05 -6.29 7.83
C LYS A 62 -7.12 -7.24 7.35
N VAL A 63 -8.33 -6.99 7.83
CA VAL A 63 -9.56 -7.52 7.26
C VAL A 63 -10.39 -6.33 6.80
N ARG A 64 -10.73 -6.33 5.51
CA ARG A 64 -11.57 -5.33 4.87
C ARG A 64 -12.80 -6.02 4.30
N THR A 65 -13.95 -5.40 4.50
CA THR A 65 -15.21 -5.76 3.86
C THR A 65 -15.87 -4.49 3.35
N GLU A 66 -16.33 -4.50 2.09
CA GLU A 66 -16.90 -3.32 1.48
C GLU A 66 -18.04 -3.66 0.54
N GLY A 67 -19.04 -2.79 0.51
CA GLY A 67 -20.10 -2.82 -0.48
C GLY A 67 -19.88 -1.74 -1.51
N GLU A 68 -20.03 -2.08 -2.78
CA GLU A 68 -19.85 -1.17 -3.91
C GLU A 68 -21.14 -1.06 -4.73
N TRP A 69 -21.37 0.11 -5.30
CA TRP A 69 -22.48 0.42 -6.20
C TRP A 69 -21.93 1.09 -7.45
N TYR A 70 -22.24 0.52 -8.62
CA TYR A 70 -21.62 0.89 -9.91
C TYR A 70 -20.08 0.79 -9.85
N ASP A 71 -19.41 1.21 -10.92
CA ASP A 71 -17.96 1.09 -11.08
C ASP A 71 -17.40 2.40 -11.64
N ALA A 72 -16.50 3.05 -10.90
CA ALA A 72 -15.87 4.31 -11.30
C ALA A 72 -14.96 4.17 -12.53
N TYR A 73 -14.56 2.95 -12.88
CA TYR A 73 -13.66 2.63 -13.98
C TYR A 73 -14.41 2.16 -15.23
N ASN A 74 -15.73 1.95 -15.14
CA ASN A 74 -16.54 1.38 -16.22
C ASN A 74 -17.86 2.15 -16.41
N PRO A 75 -17.97 3.00 -17.44
CA PRO A 75 -19.20 3.75 -17.70
C PRO A 75 -20.40 2.90 -18.13
N ARG A 76 -20.17 1.64 -18.50
CA ARG A 76 -21.23 0.68 -18.82
C ARG A 76 -21.61 -0.23 -17.68
N SER A 77 -20.97 -0.12 -16.51
CA SER A 77 -21.39 -0.86 -15.34
C SER A 77 -22.82 -0.47 -14.95
N ARG A 78 -23.68 -1.47 -14.77
CA ARG A 78 -25.07 -1.31 -14.31
C ARG A 78 -25.34 -2.20 -13.10
N VAL A 79 -24.27 -2.52 -12.38
CA VAL A 79 -24.36 -3.42 -11.23
C VAL A 79 -25.05 -2.69 -10.08
N GLY A 80 -25.97 -3.39 -9.43
CA GLY A 80 -26.66 -2.89 -8.23
C GLY A 80 -25.68 -2.81 -7.07
N THR A 81 -25.56 -3.86 -6.28
CA THR A 81 -24.60 -3.90 -5.17
C THR A 81 -23.71 -5.11 -5.33
N LEU A 82 -22.40 -4.88 -5.24
CA LEU A 82 -21.38 -5.92 -5.10
C LEU A 82 -20.84 -5.89 -3.68
N TRP A 83 -20.32 -7.02 -3.23
CA TRP A 83 -19.69 -7.13 -1.93
C TRP A 83 -18.32 -7.78 -2.06
N HIS A 84 -17.31 -7.13 -1.50
CA HIS A 84 -15.91 -7.53 -1.59
C HIS A 84 -15.31 -7.73 -0.19
N GLU A 85 -14.55 -8.82 -0.04
CA GLU A 85 -13.77 -9.12 1.15
C GLU A 85 -12.29 -9.19 0.77
N ARG A 86 -11.45 -8.55 1.58
CA ARG A 86 -10.00 -8.65 1.47
C ARG A 86 -9.39 -8.96 2.82
N VAL A 87 -8.50 -9.93 2.84
CA VAL A 87 -7.64 -10.22 3.98
C VAL A 87 -6.20 -10.04 3.54
N GLU A 88 -5.42 -9.32 4.34
CA GLU A 88 -3.97 -9.25 4.17
C GLU A 88 -3.27 -9.79 5.41
N LEU A 89 -2.23 -10.58 5.19
CA LEU A 89 -1.28 -11.02 6.20
C LEU A 89 0.09 -10.46 5.85
N ASN A 90 0.61 -9.61 6.72
CA ASN A 90 1.90 -8.96 6.60
C ASN A 90 2.91 -9.68 7.48
N VAL A 91 4.05 -10.03 6.89
CA VAL A 91 5.16 -10.72 7.55
C VAL A 91 6.43 -9.95 7.21
N ASP A 92 6.95 -9.21 8.18
CA ASP A 92 8.18 -8.45 8.04
C ASP A 92 9.27 -9.05 8.92
N THR A 93 10.49 -9.14 8.40
CA THR A 93 11.66 -9.54 9.21
C THR A 93 12.78 -8.53 9.14
N ALA A 94 13.60 -8.48 10.19
CA ALA A 94 14.77 -7.62 10.24
C ALA A 94 15.89 -8.24 11.08
N THR A 95 17.13 -8.08 10.62
CA THR A 95 18.36 -8.49 11.32
C THR A 95 19.49 -7.51 11.04
N ASP A 96 20.30 -7.22 12.05
CA ASP A 96 21.44 -6.32 11.91
C ASP A 96 22.58 -7.05 11.20
N THR A 97 23.22 -6.34 10.28
CA THR A 97 24.42 -6.80 9.56
C THR A 97 25.46 -5.70 9.56
N GLU A 98 26.68 -6.02 9.13
CA GLU A 98 27.75 -5.04 8.95
C GLU A 98 27.44 -3.96 7.89
N TYR A 99 26.43 -4.17 7.04
CA TYR A 99 25.97 -3.23 6.02
C TYR A 99 24.70 -2.46 6.43
N GLY A 100 24.29 -2.59 7.69
CA GLY A 100 23.02 -2.07 8.22
C GLY A 100 21.93 -3.14 8.28
N PRO A 101 20.68 -2.76 8.59
CA PRO A 101 19.58 -3.71 8.74
C PRO A 101 19.24 -4.41 7.42
N LEU A 102 19.31 -5.74 7.41
CA LEU A 102 18.73 -6.58 6.37
C LEU A 102 17.25 -6.77 6.71
N LYS A 103 16.36 -6.37 5.80
CA LYS A 103 14.91 -6.46 6.01
C LYS A 103 14.23 -7.26 4.92
N THR A 104 13.14 -7.92 5.28
CA THR A 104 12.20 -8.49 4.31
C THR A 104 10.80 -7.96 4.58
N ASN A 105 10.03 -7.80 3.51
CA ASN A 105 8.62 -7.42 3.57
C ASN A 105 7.82 -8.34 2.67
N THR A 106 6.83 -9.01 3.26
CA THR A 106 5.93 -9.92 2.56
C THR A 106 4.48 -9.60 2.91
N ILE A 107 3.64 -9.47 1.89
CA ILE A 107 2.19 -9.31 2.06
C ILE A 107 1.48 -10.38 1.24
N PHE A 108 0.76 -11.26 1.94
CA PHE A 108 -0.20 -12.18 1.30
C PHE A 108 -1.57 -11.54 1.31
N ARG A 109 -2.24 -11.52 0.16
CA ARG A 109 -3.59 -10.97 0.01
C ARG A 109 -4.53 -12.06 -0.49
N TRP A 110 -5.70 -12.17 0.14
CA TRP A 110 -6.82 -12.97 -0.33
C TRP A 110 -8.00 -12.07 -0.59
N GLU A 111 -8.67 -12.29 -1.72
CA GLU A 111 -9.83 -11.49 -2.10
C GLU A 111 -10.97 -12.39 -2.56
N TRP A 112 -12.15 -12.13 -2.03
CA TRP A 112 -13.38 -12.73 -2.50
C TRP A 112 -14.28 -11.61 -3.01
N ASN A 113 -14.83 -11.78 -4.21
CA ASN A 113 -15.65 -10.78 -4.86
C ASN A 113 -16.99 -11.40 -5.28
N ASP A 114 -18.08 -10.92 -4.68
CA ASP A 114 -19.49 -11.16 -5.05
C ASP A 114 -19.84 -12.60 -5.46
N GLY A 115 -19.61 -13.57 -4.57
CA GLY A 115 -19.95 -14.97 -4.83
C GLY A 115 -18.91 -15.76 -5.62
N GLY A 116 -17.84 -15.10 -6.08
CA GLY A 116 -16.76 -15.69 -6.87
C GLY A 116 -15.83 -16.63 -6.09
N ALA A 117 -14.84 -17.17 -6.80
CA ALA A 117 -13.74 -17.89 -6.15
C ALA A 117 -12.81 -16.91 -5.43
N THR A 118 -12.27 -17.33 -4.29
CA THR A 118 -11.26 -16.53 -3.57
C THR A 118 -9.94 -16.54 -4.34
N SER A 119 -9.49 -15.36 -4.75
CA SER A 119 -8.16 -15.17 -5.32
C SER A 119 -7.10 -15.07 -4.22
N SER A 120 -5.87 -15.49 -4.53
CA SER A 120 -4.71 -15.39 -3.64
C SER A 120 -3.57 -14.70 -4.37
N LYS A 121 -2.97 -13.69 -3.75
CA LYS A 121 -1.92 -12.87 -4.34
C LYS A 121 -0.75 -12.72 -3.39
N LEU A 122 0.47 -12.90 -3.91
CA LEU A 122 1.68 -12.43 -3.26
C LEU A 122 1.82 -10.95 -3.62
N LEU A 123 1.30 -10.06 -2.78
CA LEU A 123 1.21 -8.64 -3.06
C LEU A 123 2.61 -8.01 -3.08
N PHE A 124 3.32 -8.10 -1.95
CA PHE A 124 4.72 -7.71 -1.83
C PHE A 124 5.57 -8.91 -1.39
N ALA A 125 6.81 -8.95 -1.88
CA ALA A 125 7.82 -9.93 -1.51
C ALA A 125 9.21 -9.40 -1.89
N ASN A 126 9.86 -8.73 -0.96
CA ASN A 126 11.12 -8.04 -1.23
C ASN A 126 12.13 -8.15 -0.08
N ILE A 127 13.39 -7.91 -0.43
CA ILE A 127 14.54 -7.86 0.48
C ILE A 127 15.18 -6.48 0.33
N SER A 128 15.54 -5.84 1.44
CA SER A 128 16.24 -4.55 1.42
C SER A 128 17.45 -4.52 2.35
N LEU A 129 18.50 -3.82 1.92
CA LEU A 129 19.75 -3.63 2.66
C LEU A 129 20.47 -2.39 2.15
N GLY A 130 20.89 -1.49 3.04
CA GLY A 130 21.78 -0.38 2.68
C GLY A 130 21.27 0.55 1.57
N GLY A 131 19.95 0.74 1.47
CA GLY A 131 19.29 1.54 0.41
C GLY A 131 18.96 0.76 -0.86
N PHE A 132 19.43 -0.48 -1.00
CA PHE A 132 19.01 -1.38 -2.06
C PHE A 132 17.72 -2.11 -1.69
N THR A 133 16.88 -2.36 -2.69
CA THR A 133 15.71 -3.23 -2.59
C THR A 133 15.66 -4.14 -3.81
N VAL A 134 15.37 -5.43 -3.60
CA VAL A 134 15.14 -6.40 -4.68
C VAL A 134 13.88 -7.22 -4.40
N GLY A 135 13.05 -7.42 -5.42
CA GLY A 135 11.85 -8.26 -5.35
C GLY A 135 10.58 -7.52 -5.75
N LYS A 136 9.42 -8.05 -5.36
CA LYS A 136 8.11 -7.55 -5.77
C LYS A 136 7.60 -6.45 -4.84
N LEU A 137 7.30 -5.31 -5.43
CA LEU A 137 6.76 -4.08 -4.82
C LEU A 137 5.96 -3.32 -5.88
N ASP A 138 5.23 -2.28 -5.47
CA ASP A 138 4.75 -1.28 -6.42
C ASP A 138 5.91 -0.54 -7.10
N SER A 139 5.71 -0.03 -8.31
CA SER A 139 6.76 0.71 -9.02
C SER A 139 7.25 1.89 -8.21
N GLN A 140 8.54 2.23 -8.32
CA GLN A 140 9.05 3.49 -7.78
C GLN A 140 8.38 4.70 -8.44
N TYR A 141 7.78 4.55 -9.61
CA TYR A 141 6.96 5.59 -10.24
C TYR A 141 5.76 6.02 -9.37
N ASN A 142 5.27 5.13 -8.50
CA ASN A 142 4.22 5.43 -7.52
C ASN A 142 4.77 5.50 -6.08
N LEU A 143 5.55 4.51 -5.63
CA LEU A 143 6.08 4.47 -4.26
C LEU A 143 6.97 5.65 -3.91
N TYR A 144 7.83 6.08 -4.83
CA TYR A 144 8.76 7.16 -4.55
C TYR A 144 8.05 8.50 -4.53
N VAL A 145 7.27 8.82 -5.56
CA VAL A 145 6.63 10.14 -5.73
C VAL A 145 5.39 10.30 -4.85
N GLY A 146 4.63 9.24 -4.61
CA GLY A 146 3.34 9.21 -3.91
C GLY A 146 2.17 8.87 -4.84
N TYR A 147 1.27 8.01 -4.37
CA TYR A 147 -0.01 7.63 -5.00
C TYR A 147 -0.95 8.83 -5.16
N ALA A 148 -1.87 8.78 -6.12
CA ALA A 148 -2.77 9.89 -6.46
C ALA A 148 -3.36 10.63 -5.26
N GLY A 149 -4.17 10.01 -4.39
CA GLY A 149 -4.78 10.71 -3.25
C GLY A 149 -5.24 9.81 -2.09
N ASP A 150 -5.86 10.42 -1.09
CA ASP A 150 -6.30 9.74 0.13
C ASP A 150 -7.77 9.31 0.04
N VAL A 151 -8.15 8.73 -1.10
CA VAL A 151 -9.48 8.19 -1.40
C VAL A 151 -9.39 6.70 -1.77
N ILE A 152 -10.52 5.99 -1.87
CA ILE A 152 -10.57 4.57 -2.23
C ILE A 152 -10.32 4.39 -3.72
N ASN A 153 -11.04 5.13 -4.56
CA ASN A 153 -10.89 5.17 -6.02
C ASN A 153 -9.90 6.27 -6.41
N ASP A 154 -8.67 6.19 -5.91
CA ASP A 154 -7.65 7.22 -6.14
C ASP A 154 -7.00 7.11 -7.54
N ASP A 155 -7.07 5.95 -8.17
CA ASP A 155 -6.39 5.65 -9.44
C ASP A 155 -7.35 5.52 -10.63
N VAL A 156 -8.57 6.08 -10.55
CA VAL A 156 -9.52 6.14 -11.69
C VAL A 156 -8.82 6.72 -12.91
N ILE A 157 -8.18 7.88 -12.73
CA ILE A 157 -7.15 8.33 -13.67
C ILE A 157 -5.84 7.66 -13.26
N TYR A 158 -5.44 6.67 -14.05
CA TYR A 158 -4.25 5.84 -13.86
C TYR A 158 -3.03 6.67 -13.45
N ASP A 159 -2.36 6.34 -12.36
CA ASP A 159 -1.20 7.13 -11.90
C ASP A 159 0.14 6.42 -12.11
N GLY A 160 0.14 5.13 -12.45
CA GLY A 160 1.35 4.38 -12.78
C GLY A 160 1.23 2.87 -12.47
N PRO A 161 2.30 2.12 -12.74
CA PRO A 161 2.29 0.66 -12.59
C PRO A 161 2.41 0.22 -11.13
N TYR A 162 1.66 -0.83 -10.80
CA TYR A 162 1.69 -1.50 -9.50
C TYR A 162 2.30 -2.89 -9.61
N GLU A 163 2.78 -3.40 -8.48
CA GLU A 163 3.10 -4.81 -8.28
C GLU A 163 4.02 -5.48 -9.32
N LEU A 164 5.28 -5.06 -9.37
CA LEU A 164 6.30 -5.61 -10.27
C LEU A 164 7.59 -5.99 -9.52
N ASN A 165 8.40 -6.83 -10.14
CA ASN A 165 9.75 -7.09 -9.64
C ASN A 165 10.65 -5.89 -9.97
N GLN A 166 11.48 -5.49 -9.01
CA GLN A 166 12.40 -4.38 -9.19
C GLN A 166 13.74 -4.63 -8.52
N LEU A 167 14.78 -3.99 -9.05
CA LEU A 167 16.05 -3.74 -8.40
C LEU A 167 16.20 -2.22 -8.25
N THR A 168 16.11 -1.76 -7.02
CA THR A 168 16.05 -0.34 -6.70
C THR A 168 17.21 0.06 -5.81
N TYR A 169 17.76 1.25 -6.05
CA TYR A 169 18.58 1.96 -5.08
C TYR A 169 17.92 3.29 -4.72
N LYS A 170 17.76 3.52 -3.42
CA LYS A 170 17.17 4.72 -2.87
C LYS A 170 18.17 5.44 -1.97
N TYR A 171 18.35 6.74 -2.22
CA TYR A 171 19.22 7.61 -1.45
C TYR A 171 18.40 8.67 -0.73
N GLU A 172 18.38 8.64 0.59
CA GLU A 172 17.60 9.55 1.45
C GLU A 172 18.43 10.02 2.66
N PRO A 173 19.35 10.97 2.46
CA PRO A 173 20.07 11.60 3.56
C PRO A 173 19.18 12.52 4.41
N ASP A 174 19.65 12.86 5.62
CA ASP A 174 18.93 13.72 6.58
C ASP A 174 18.90 15.22 6.22
N ASN A 175 19.14 15.59 4.96
CA ASN A 175 19.17 16.99 4.50
C ASN A 175 17.94 17.41 3.67
N GLY A 176 16.93 16.52 3.59
CA GLY A 176 15.68 16.75 2.86
C GLY A 176 15.73 16.41 1.37
N PHE A 177 16.91 16.19 0.78
CA PHE A 177 17.04 15.68 -0.59
C PHE A 177 16.80 14.17 -0.61
N SER A 178 16.21 13.67 -1.70
CA SER A 178 16.14 12.25 -1.99
C SER A 178 16.32 11.94 -3.47
N ALA A 179 16.74 10.72 -3.77
CA ALA A 179 16.83 10.21 -5.12
C ALA A 179 16.47 8.72 -5.15
N VAL A 180 15.97 8.26 -6.30
CA VAL A 180 15.73 6.84 -6.57
C VAL A 180 16.14 6.50 -8.00
N ILE A 181 16.67 5.29 -8.19
CA ILE A 181 16.81 4.65 -9.48
C ILE A 181 16.36 3.19 -9.36
N SER A 182 15.60 2.72 -10.33
CA SER A 182 15.00 1.39 -10.34
C SER A 182 15.11 0.78 -11.72
N LEU A 183 15.50 -0.49 -11.77
CA LEU A 183 15.28 -1.36 -12.92
C LEU A 183 14.06 -2.21 -12.63
N GLU A 184 13.03 -2.09 -13.46
CA GLU A 184 11.72 -2.66 -13.19
C GLU A 184 11.35 -3.67 -14.28
N ASP A 185 10.81 -4.79 -13.84
CA ASP A 185 10.25 -5.80 -14.72
C ASP A 185 9.10 -5.19 -15.51
N SER A 186 9.07 -5.41 -16.83
CA SER A 186 7.99 -4.99 -17.71
C SER A 186 6.77 -5.91 -17.63
N ASN A 187 6.85 -6.99 -16.84
CA ASN A 187 5.80 -8.01 -16.62
C ASN A 187 5.14 -8.51 -17.92
N SER A 188 5.93 -8.66 -18.98
CA SER A 188 5.44 -9.01 -20.31
C SER A 188 5.27 -10.53 -20.48
N THR A 189 4.20 -10.98 -21.13
CA THR A 189 3.87 -12.43 -21.26
C THR A 189 3.87 -12.87 -22.72
N SER A 190 3.89 -14.18 -22.96
CA SER A 190 3.72 -14.79 -24.29
C SER A 190 2.25 -14.98 -24.69
N ASP A 191 1.33 -14.86 -23.73
CA ASP A 191 -0.01 -15.44 -23.85
C ASP A 191 -1.14 -14.46 -23.46
N GLY A 192 -0.90 -13.14 -23.57
CA GLY A 192 -1.97 -12.13 -23.56
C GLY A 192 -2.55 -11.76 -22.20
N GLU A 193 -1.84 -12.03 -21.09
CA GLU A 193 -2.32 -11.76 -19.71
C GLU A 193 -1.45 -10.73 -18.96
N ALA A 194 -0.49 -10.11 -19.66
CA ALA A 194 0.38 -9.08 -19.11
C ALA A 194 -0.23 -7.70 -19.31
N SER A 195 -0.81 -7.11 -18.26
CA SER A 195 -1.32 -5.74 -18.29
C SER A 195 -0.93 -4.99 -17.03
N TYR A 196 -0.55 -3.72 -17.18
CA TYR A 196 -0.57 -2.77 -16.08
C TYR A 196 -1.85 -1.95 -16.17
N GLY A 197 -2.66 -2.01 -15.11
CA GLY A 197 -3.97 -1.38 -15.11
C GLY A 197 -5.03 -2.22 -15.83
N ALA A 198 -5.62 -1.70 -16.90
CA ALA A 198 -6.79 -2.30 -17.54
C ALA A 198 -6.45 -3.56 -18.33
N GLY A 199 -7.02 -4.70 -17.93
CA GLY A 199 -6.68 -6.02 -18.47
C GLY A 199 -6.86 -6.23 -19.99
N TRP A 200 -7.54 -5.34 -20.70
CA TRP A 200 -7.67 -5.40 -22.17
C TRP A 200 -6.45 -4.79 -22.90
N TRP A 201 -5.60 -4.06 -22.18
CA TRP A 201 -4.39 -3.45 -22.70
C TRP A 201 -3.19 -4.26 -22.24
N THR A 202 -2.50 -4.91 -23.17
CA THR A 202 -1.40 -5.82 -22.86
C THR A 202 -0.16 -5.53 -23.69
N ASP A 203 1.01 -5.66 -23.06
CA ASP A 203 2.29 -5.49 -23.72
C ASP A 203 2.89 -6.87 -24.09
N ASP A 204 3.10 -7.10 -25.39
CA ASP A 204 3.70 -8.34 -25.90
C ASP A 204 5.22 -8.33 -25.72
N LYS A 205 5.76 -9.39 -25.09
CA LYS A 205 7.21 -9.56 -24.86
C LYS A 205 8.00 -9.92 -26.11
N SER A 206 7.35 -10.20 -27.26
CA SER A 206 8.02 -10.69 -28.47
C SER A 206 9.17 -9.80 -28.95
N ASN A 207 9.18 -8.52 -28.56
CA ASN A 207 10.25 -7.55 -28.86
C ASN A 207 10.98 -7.01 -27.61
N HIS A 208 10.80 -7.59 -26.42
CA HIS A 208 11.40 -7.08 -25.19
C HIS A 208 12.88 -7.46 -25.06
N TYR A 209 13.77 -6.47 -24.90
CA TYR A 209 15.22 -6.68 -24.82
C TYR A 209 15.89 -6.08 -23.57
N ALA A 210 15.18 -5.27 -22.77
CA ALA A 210 15.74 -4.57 -21.61
C ALA A 210 14.66 -4.26 -20.55
N PRO A 211 14.99 -4.30 -19.25
CA PRO A 211 14.03 -3.88 -18.21
C PRO A 211 13.62 -2.42 -18.39
N ASP A 212 12.49 -2.06 -17.79
CA ASP A 212 12.09 -0.66 -17.71
C ASP A 212 12.98 0.07 -16.72
N VAL A 213 13.11 1.39 -16.90
CA VAL A 213 13.92 2.23 -16.03
C VAL A 213 13.05 3.30 -15.40
N VAL A 214 13.14 3.42 -14.08
CA VAL A 214 12.52 4.51 -13.31
C VAL A 214 13.60 5.29 -12.57
N ALA A 215 13.52 6.61 -12.61
CA ALA A 215 14.41 7.49 -11.85
C ALA A 215 13.65 8.69 -11.31
N GLY A 216 13.99 9.10 -10.09
CA GLY A 216 13.32 10.22 -9.43
C GLY A 216 14.22 11.02 -8.50
N LEU A 217 13.82 12.27 -8.30
CA LEU A 217 14.48 13.23 -7.42
C LEU A 217 13.42 13.93 -6.56
N GLY A 218 13.82 14.32 -5.35
CA GLY A 218 12.90 14.87 -4.37
C GLY A 218 13.57 15.83 -3.43
N TYR A 219 12.78 16.75 -2.90
CA TYR A 219 13.19 17.67 -1.86
C TYR A 219 12.04 17.93 -0.90
N LYS A 220 12.33 17.88 0.39
CA LYS A 220 11.39 18.17 1.48
C LYS A 220 11.95 19.25 2.38
N ALA A 221 11.15 20.28 2.65
CA ALA A 221 11.48 21.35 3.58
C ALA A 221 10.26 21.73 4.41
N GLY A 222 10.35 21.50 5.73
CA GLY A 222 9.27 21.79 6.66
C GLY A 222 7.97 21.07 6.27
N ASN A 223 6.92 21.85 6.02
CA ASN A 223 5.57 21.34 5.74
C ASN A 223 5.29 21.07 4.26
N TRP A 224 6.27 21.23 3.36
CA TRP A 224 6.09 20.92 1.95
C TRP A 224 7.19 20.02 1.43
N GLY A 225 6.89 19.30 0.35
CA GLY A 225 7.86 18.52 -0.40
C GLY A 225 7.46 18.41 -1.86
N ILE A 226 8.45 18.36 -2.73
CA ILE A 226 8.27 18.14 -4.16
C ILE A 226 9.07 16.91 -4.57
N LYS A 227 8.48 16.09 -5.43
CA LYS A 227 9.14 14.95 -6.06
C LYS A 227 8.83 14.94 -7.55
N ILE A 228 9.80 14.52 -8.34
CA ILE A 228 9.67 14.26 -9.76
C ILE A 228 10.19 12.85 -10.04
N VAL A 229 9.50 12.13 -10.90
CA VAL A 229 9.86 10.77 -11.31
C VAL A 229 9.59 10.60 -12.80
N GLY A 230 10.45 9.88 -13.48
CA GLY A 230 10.26 9.47 -14.88
C GLY A 230 10.37 7.96 -14.99
N GLY A 231 9.55 7.37 -15.85
CA GLY A 231 9.60 5.96 -16.22
C GLY A 231 9.72 5.82 -17.74
N TYR A 232 10.53 4.87 -18.19
CA TYR A 232 10.67 4.49 -19.60
C TYR A 232 10.22 3.04 -19.79
N ASP A 233 9.24 2.86 -20.68
CA ASP A 233 8.69 1.58 -21.08
C ASP A 233 9.45 1.08 -22.31
N SER A 234 10.21 0.01 -22.14
CA SER A 234 11.07 -0.51 -23.21
C SER A 234 10.33 -1.26 -24.29
N ILE A 235 9.06 -1.64 -24.07
CA ILE A 235 8.24 -2.38 -25.04
C ILE A 235 7.56 -1.40 -26.00
N VAL A 236 6.98 -0.34 -25.47
CA VAL A 236 6.31 0.70 -26.28
C VAL A 236 7.31 1.71 -26.85
N GLU A 237 8.54 1.73 -26.31
CA GLU A 237 9.60 2.70 -26.62
C GLU A 237 9.19 4.15 -26.31
N GLU A 238 8.41 4.33 -25.25
CA GLU A 238 7.90 5.61 -24.77
C GLU A 238 8.09 5.74 -23.27
N GLY A 239 7.84 6.92 -22.72
CA GLY A 239 7.91 7.13 -21.29
C GLY A 239 6.93 8.17 -20.79
N ALA A 240 6.98 8.40 -19.49
CA ALA A 240 6.20 9.45 -18.86
C ALA A 240 6.96 10.07 -17.69
N ILE A 241 6.68 11.32 -17.41
CA ILE A 241 7.22 12.07 -16.27
C ILE A 241 6.05 12.50 -15.38
N LYS A 242 6.19 12.32 -14.06
CA LYS A 242 5.23 12.75 -13.05
C LYS A 242 5.93 13.60 -12.00
N ALA A 243 5.30 14.70 -11.61
CA ALA A 243 5.76 15.53 -10.50
C ALA A 243 4.63 15.73 -9.50
N ARG A 244 4.94 15.65 -8.21
CA ARG A 244 4.00 15.84 -7.10
C ARG A 244 4.55 16.86 -6.11
N LEU A 245 3.69 17.80 -5.73
CA LEU A 245 3.88 18.73 -4.63
C LEU A 245 2.91 18.36 -3.52
N ASP A 246 3.43 18.09 -2.33
CA ASP A 246 2.66 17.92 -1.10
C ASP A 246 2.91 19.10 -0.18
N ALA A 247 1.85 19.61 0.47
CA ALA A 247 1.95 20.71 1.42
C ALA A 247 0.96 20.55 2.58
N LYS A 248 1.37 20.99 3.78
CA LYS A 248 0.51 21.10 4.96
C LYS A 248 0.40 22.54 5.44
N PHE A 249 -0.82 23.05 5.53
CA PHE A 249 -1.09 24.42 5.96
C PHE A 249 -2.43 24.53 6.68
N GLY A 250 -2.45 25.19 7.84
CA GLY A 250 -3.70 25.44 8.58
C GLY A 250 -4.47 24.16 8.97
N GLY A 251 -3.77 23.05 9.19
CA GLY A 251 -4.40 21.75 9.46
C GLY A 251 -4.86 20.98 8.22
N VAL A 252 -4.81 21.59 7.03
CA VAL A 252 -5.12 20.93 5.76
C VAL A 252 -3.87 20.27 5.20
N GLU A 253 -4.03 19.06 4.70
CA GLU A 253 -3.06 18.36 3.86
C GLU A 253 -3.50 18.53 2.41
N ALA A 254 -2.64 18.97 1.51
CA ALA A 254 -2.97 19.15 0.11
C ALA A 254 -1.87 18.59 -0.79
N PHE A 255 -2.26 18.11 -1.96
CA PHE A 255 -1.33 17.73 -3.00
C PHE A 255 -1.76 18.26 -4.36
N LEU A 256 -0.78 18.43 -5.24
CA LEU A 256 -0.95 18.65 -6.67
C LEU A 256 0.04 17.78 -7.41
N MET A 257 -0.44 16.98 -8.36
CA MET A 257 0.35 16.06 -9.16
C MET A 257 0.06 16.28 -10.63
N GLY A 258 1.09 16.29 -11.46
CA GLY A 258 0.95 16.42 -12.91
C GLY A 258 1.82 15.40 -13.63
N GLY A 259 1.28 14.80 -14.68
CA GLY A 259 1.91 13.81 -15.53
C GLY A 259 1.99 14.29 -16.97
N TRP A 260 3.08 13.95 -17.65
CA TRP A 260 3.27 14.16 -19.08
C TRP A 260 3.71 12.86 -19.74
N ASN A 261 3.02 12.48 -20.81
CA ASN A 261 3.32 11.32 -21.64
C ASN A 261 4.16 11.77 -22.85
N THR A 262 5.20 11.02 -23.21
CA THR A 262 6.06 11.38 -24.35
C THR A 262 5.36 11.28 -25.70
N ASP A 263 4.35 10.40 -25.81
CA ASP A 263 3.48 10.24 -26.98
C ASP A 263 2.03 9.99 -26.53
N GLY A 264 1.20 11.03 -26.55
CA GLY A 264 -0.19 10.97 -26.10
C GLY A 264 -1.10 10.07 -26.95
N ASP A 265 -0.67 9.64 -28.14
CA ASP A 265 -1.40 8.69 -28.97
C ASP A 265 -1.09 7.23 -28.60
N LYS A 266 -0.14 6.98 -27.69
CA LYS A 266 0.22 5.65 -27.20
C LYS A 266 -0.04 5.53 -25.70
N LEU A 267 -0.70 4.44 -25.33
CA LEU A 267 -0.65 3.96 -23.96
C LEU A 267 0.71 3.29 -23.74
N ASN A 268 1.43 3.75 -22.71
CA ASN A 268 2.62 3.08 -22.20
C ASN A 268 2.46 2.86 -20.70
N LYS A 269 3.25 1.94 -20.15
CA LYS A 269 3.19 1.51 -18.75
C LYS A 269 3.13 2.64 -17.72
N TYR A 270 3.74 3.79 -17.99
CA TYR A 270 3.82 4.92 -17.05
C TYR A 270 2.77 6.01 -17.29
N ALA A 271 2.04 5.95 -18.41
CA ALA A 271 0.91 6.80 -18.78
C ALA A 271 -0.26 5.95 -19.34
N GLY A 272 -0.58 4.88 -18.61
CA GLY A 272 -1.54 3.85 -19.02
C GLY A 272 -2.99 4.20 -18.68
N THR A 273 -3.78 3.15 -18.43
CA THR A 273 -5.20 3.28 -18.09
C THR A 273 -5.66 2.18 -17.13
N ASN A 274 -6.56 2.54 -16.20
CA ASN A 274 -7.36 1.60 -15.41
C ASN A 274 -8.79 1.46 -15.94
N GLN A 275 -9.14 2.17 -17.02
CA GLN A 275 -10.51 2.25 -17.51
C GLN A 275 -10.90 0.99 -18.27
N ASP A 276 -12.15 0.56 -18.11
CA ASP A 276 -12.75 -0.41 -19.02
C ASP A 276 -12.73 0.12 -20.46
N ILE A 277 -12.56 -0.77 -21.44
CA ILE A 277 -12.45 -0.41 -22.86
C ILE A 277 -13.68 0.36 -23.36
N SER A 278 -14.82 0.24 -22.70
CA SER A 278 -16.02 1.01 -23.00
C SER A 278 -15.86 2.52 -22.82
N ALA A 279 -14.97 2.98 -21.93
CA ALA A 279 -14.65 4.39 -21.72
C ALA A 279 -14.07 5.06 -22.98
N CYS A 280 -13.51 4.27 -23.90
CA CYS A 280 -12.97 4.74 -25.16
C CYS A 280 -13.54 4.02 -26.39
N THR A 281 -14.78 3.54 -26.32
CA THR A 281 -15.47 2.87 -27.43
C THR A 281 -16.76 3.58 -27.84
N THR A 282 -16.83 4.03 -29.09
CA THR A 282 -18.02 4.66 -29.70
C THR A 282 -18.60 3.80 -30.83
N SER A 283 -19.66 4.27 -31.49
CA SER A 283 -20.20 3.65 -32.70
C SER A 283 -19.19 3.59 -33.86
N SER A 284 -18.14 4.42 -33.82
CA SER A 284 -17.09 4.46 -34.84
C SER A 284 -15.91 3.53 -34.54
N GLY A 285 -15.93 2.84 -33.40
CA GLY A 285 -14.87 1.93 -32.95
C GLY A 285 -14.20 2.38 -31.64
N THR A 286 -13.17 1.63 -31.25
CA THR A 286 -12.38 1.86 -30.04
C THR A 286 -11.14 2.69 -30.37
N ASN A 287 -10.83 3.67 -29.53
CA ASN A 287 -9.59 4.44 -29.59
C ASN A 287 -8.87 4.35 -28.22
N ALA A 288 -7.94 3.41 -28.09
CA ALA A 288 -7.27 3.10 -26.83
C ALA A 288 -6.59 4.32 -26.17
N ALA A 289 -5.99 5.23 -26.94
CA ALA A 289 -5.36 6.44 -26.43
C ALA A 289 -6.33 7.32 -25.61
N LYS A 290 -7.63 7.28 -25.95
CA LYS A 290 -8.69 8.02 -25.23
C LYS A 290 -9.09 7.38 -23.90
N CYS A 291 -8.65 6.17 -23.59
CA CYS A 291 -8.77 5.58 -22.25
C CYS A 291 -7.64 6.02 -21.30
N GLY A 292 -6.53 6.57 -21.81
CA GLY A 292 -5.38 7.01 -20.99
C GLY A 292 -5.32 8.53 -20.81
N TRP A 293 -4.13 9.02 -20.48
CA TRP A 293 -3.91 10.46 -20.23
C TRP A 293 -4.10 11.32 -21.49
N GLY A 294 -3.78 10.76 -22.66
CA GLY A 294 -3.37 11.58 -23.78
C GLY A 294 -1.98 12.15 -23.50
N ASP A 295 -1.74 13.42 -23.84
CA ASP A 295 -0.43 14.06 -23.59
C ASP A 295 -0.15 14.35 -22.10
N TRP A 296 -1.18 14.58 -21.29
CA TRP A 296 -1.01 14.97 -19.89
C TRP A 296 -2.19 14.59 -19.01
N ALA A 297 -1.91 14.48 -17.72
CA ALA A 297 -2.90 14.29 -16.67
C ALA A 297 -2.58 15.14 -15.44
N LEU A 298 -3.60 15.53 -14.70
CA LEU A 298 -3.49 16.34 -13.49
C LEU A 298 -4.35 15.72 -12.40
N TRP A 299 -3.80 15.62 -11.19
CA TRP A 299 -4.52 15.22 -9.98
C TRP A 299 -4.29 16.27 -8.91
N GLY A 300 -5.29 16.54 -8.11
CA GLY A 300 -5.17 17.41 -6.96
C GLY A 300 -6.16 17.01 -5.90
N GLY A 301 -5.79 17.22 -4.65
CA GLY A 301 -6.67 16.85 -3.56
C GLY A 301 -6.30 17.47 -2.24
N VAL A 302 -7.25 17.37 -1.31
CA VAL A 302 -7.14 17.86 0.05
C VAL A 302 -7.64 16.82 1.04
N GLY A 303 -6.97 16.75 2.19
CA GLY A 303 -7.38 16.02 3.37
C GLY A 303 -7.53 16.99 4.53
N VAL A 304 -8.70 17.00 5.15
CA VAL A 304 -9.03 17.89 6.28
C VAL A 304 -9.36 17.02 7.50
N PRO A 305 -8.41 16.87 8.45
CA PRO A 305 -8.71 16.28 9.74
C PRO A 305 -9.68 17.19 10.50
N VAL A 306 -10.92 16.74 10.68
CA VAL A 306 -11.96 17.44 11.45
C VAL A 306 -11.71 17.26 12.95
N ASN A 307 -11.30 16.05 13.35
CA ASN A 307 -10.83 15.69 14.69
C ASN A 307 -10.07 14.35 14.63
N ASP A 308 -9.65 13.83 15.79
CA ASP A 308 -8.87 12.58 15.91
C ASP A 308 -9.57 11.32 15.36
N LYS A 309 -10.88 11.37 15.10
CA LYS A 309 -11.69 10.26 14.60
C LYS A 309 -12.32 10.50 13.24
N LEU A 310 -12.17 11.68 12.66
CA LEU A 310 -12.85 12.07 11.43
C LEU A 310 -11.92 12.89 10.54
N LYS A 311 -11.67 12.38 9.33
CA LYS A 311 -11.00 13.10 8.24
C LYS A 311 -11.93 13.14 7.02
N TRP A 312 -12.01 14.28 6.38
CA TRP A 312 -12.68 14.43 5.08
C TRP A 312 -11.63 14.55 3.98
N ASN A 313 -11.82 13.84 2.88
CA ASN A 313 -10.93 13.90 1.73
C ASN A 313 -11.70 14.27 0.45
N LEU A 314 -11.00 14.96 -0.45
CA LEU A 314 -11.44 15.28 -1.80
C LEU A 314 -10.26 15.10 -2.75
N GLN A 315 -10.49 14.38 -3.84
CA GLN A 315 -9.59 14.26 -4.98
C GLN A 315 -10.33 14.69 -6.25
N LEU A 316 -9.61 15.40 -7.12
CA LEU A 316 -10.02 15.72 -8.47
C LEU A 316 -8.92 15.28 -9.43
N ALA A 317 -9.27 14.71 -10.57
CA ALA A 317 -8.33 14.43 -11.63
C ALA A 317 -8.89 14.77 -13.01
N TYR A 318 -8.00 15.11 -13.95
CA TYR A 318 -8.37 15.46 -15.32
C TYR A 318 -7.27 15.09 -16.31
N THR A 319 -7.66 14.65 -17.51
CA THR A 319 -6.73 14.24 -18.58
C THR A 319 -6.91 15.04 -19.87
N GLU A 320 -5.89 15.04 -20.73
CA GLU A 320 -5.98 15.58 -22.09
C GLU A 320 -7.01 14.83 -22.94
N SER A 321 -7.19 13.53 -22.68
CA SER A 321 -8.30 12.71 -23.19
C SER A 321 -9.70 13.16 -22.73
N LYS A 322 -9.79 14.22 -21.92
CA LYS A 322 -11.02 14.84 -21.42
C LYS A 322 -11.86 13.90 -20.56
N MET A 323 -11.19 13.12 -19.74
CA MET A 323 -11.82 12.45 -18.61
C MET A 323 -11.67 13.31 -17.37
N PHE A 324 -12.76 13.52 -16.65
CA PHE A 324 -12.75 14.23 -15.37
C PHE A 324 -13.22 13.30 -14.27
N GLU A 325 -12.49 13.26 -13.16
CA GLU A 325 -12.82 12.49 -11.96
C GLU A 325 -12.96 13.45 -10.78
N ALA A 326 -13.98 13.23 -9.95
CA ALA A 326 -14.13 13.87 -8.65
C ALA A 326 -14.56 12.83 -7.60
N THR A 327 -13.70 12.60 -6.62
CA THR A 327 -13.92 11.61 -5.56
C THR A 327 -13.86 12.26 -4.19
N THR A 328 -14.79 11.91 -3.30
CA THR A 328 -14.77 12.40 -1.92
C THR A 328 -15.19 11.32 -0.93
N ASN A 329 -14.55 11.31 0.23
CA ASN A 329 -14.85 10.35 1.27
C ASN A 329 -14.72 10.92 2.68
N LEU A 330 -15.19 10.13 3.66
CA LEU A 330 -14.98 10.38 5.07
C LEU A 330 -14.26 9.19 5.70
N LYS A 331 -13.09 9.40 6.29
CA LYS A 331 -12.44 8.38 7.12
C LYS A 331 -12.90 8.54 8.56
N ILE A 332 -13.71 7.60 9.03
CA ILE A 332 -14.27 7.59 10.38
C ILE A 332 -13.60 6.48 11.19
N TYR A 333 -13.07 6.82 12.35
CA TYR A 333 -12.43 5.87 13.28
C TYR A 333 -13.23 5.79 14.59
N PRO A 334 -14.31 4.98 14.67
CA PRO A 334 -15.10 4.85 15.90
C PRO A 334 -14.24 4.44 17.11
N VAL A 335 -13.32 3.50 16.87
CA VAL A 335 -12.32 3.01 17.82
C VAL A 335 -10.98 2.84 17.10
N LYS A 336 -9.90 2.62 17.88
CA LYS A 336 -8.56 2.40 17.35
C LYS A 336 -8.56 1.22 16.37
N ASP A 337 -7.85 1.38 15.25
CA ASP A 337 -7.61 0.36 14.23
C ASP A 337 -8.88 -0.15 13.52
N PHE A 338 -10.01 0.57 13.65
CA PHE A 338 -11.26 0.28 12.93
C PHE A 338 -11.71 1.51 12.12
N LEU A 339 -11.73 1.36 10.81
CA LEU A 339 -12.11 2.37 9.83
C LEU A 339 -13.48 2.06 9.24
N VAL A 340 -14.32 3.10 9.15
CA VAL A 340 -15.52 3.13 8.32
C VAL A 340 -15.37 4.26 7.31
N GLU A 341 -15.46 3.95 6.03
CA GLU A 341 -15.12 4.87 4.95
C GLU A 341 -16.18 4.82 3.84
N PRO A 342 -17.21 5.68 3.90
CA PRO A 342 -18.08 5.95 2.76
C PRO A 342 -17.39 6.86 1.75
N GLU A 343 -17.53 6.53 0.47
CA GLU A 343 -16.98 7.27 -0.66
C GLU A 343 -18.00 7.41 -1.79
N LEU A 344 -17.92 8.54 -2.49
CA LEU A 344 -18.62 8.80 -3.74
C LEU A 344 -17.62 9.28 -4.80
N THR A 345 -17.69 8.69 -5.98
CA THR A 345 -16.88 9.04 -7.14
C THR A 345 -17.79 9.41 -8.31
N TYR A 346 -17.53 10.56 -8.93
CA TYR A 346 -18.12 10.98 -10.20
C TYR A 346 -17.06 10.99 -11.29
N VAL A 347 -17.39 10.46 -12.46
CA VAL A 347 -16.52 10.46 -13.64
C VAL A 347 -17.29 10.93 -14.87
N HIS A 348 -16.71 11.88 -15.60
CA HIS A 348 -17.21 12.34 -16.89
C HIS A 348 -16.28 11.87 -18.02
N TYR A 349 -16.86 11.32 -19.08
CA TYR A 349 -16.14 10.86 -20.26
C TYR A 349 -16.56 11.64 -21.51
N ASP A 350 -15.78 12.63 -21.92
CA ASP A 350 -16.13 13.46 -23.09
C ASP A 350 -16.11 12.65 -24.39
N TYR A 351 -15.26 11.64 -24.53
CA TYR A 351 -15.11 10.88 -25.77
C TYR A 351 -16.37 10.07 -26.11
N ILE A 352 -16.98 9.42 -25.12
CA ILE A 352 -18.22 8.64 -25.29
C ILE A 352 -19.49 9.42 -24.94
N LYS A 353 -19.36 10.64 -24.42
CA LYS A 353 -20.48 11.50 -23.98
C LYS A 353 -21.34 10.82 -22.91
N ASP A 354 -20.68 10.29 -21.89
CA ASP A 354 -21.33 9.59 -20.78
C ASP A 354 -20.75 10.01 -19.43
N ASP A 355 -21.48 9.68 -18.38
CA ASP A 355 -21.20 10.02 -16.99
C ASP A 355 -21.45 8.82 -16.09
N THR A 356 -20.59 8.66 -15.07
CA THR A 356 -20.72 7.61 -14.06
C THR A 356 -20.69 8.19 -12.67
N VAL A 357 -21.52 7.64 -11.79
CA VAL A 357 -21.42 7.85 -10.35
C VAL A 357 -21.32 6.48 -9.71
N ALA A 358 -20.29 6.27 -8.89
CA ALA A 358 -20.07 5.06 -8.14
C ALA A 358 -19.92 5.37 -6.65
N GLY A 359 -20.23 4.40 -5.80
CA GLY A 359 -20.11 4.55 -4.36
C GLY A 359 -19.55 3.32 -3.70
N ILE A 360 -18.76 3.52 -2.64
CA ILE A 360 -18.16 2.46 -1.84
C ILE A 360 -18.46 2.75 -0.37
N LEU A 361 -18.83 1.71 0.38
CA LEU A 361 -18.85 1.75 1.84
C LEU A 361 -17.92 0.68 2.38
N ARG A 362 -16.77 1.12 2.87
CA ARG A 362 -15.72 0.25 3.40
C ARG A 362 -15.74 0.16 4.92
N PHE A 363 -15.52 -1.05 5.41
CA PHE A 363 -15.18 -1.35 6.79
C PHE A 363 -13.84 -2.06 6.81
N GLU A 364 -12.86 -1.51 7.52
CA GLU A 364 -11.51 -2.07 7.60
C GLU A 364 -11.06 -2.14 9.05
N ARG A 365 -10.51 -3.29 9.45
CA ARG A 365 -9.83 -3.45 10.73
C ARG A 365 -8.40 -3.90 10.52
N ASN A 366 -7.48 -3.12 11.07
CA ASN A 366 -6.05 -3.42 11.09
C ASN A 366 -5.67 -4.13 12.40
N PHE A 367 -4.63 -4.96 12.38
CA PHE A 367 -4.11 -5.64 13.57
C PHE A 367 -2.59 -5.82 13.53
#